data_AF-A0A970JH98-F1
#
_entry.id   AF-A0A970JH98-F1
#
_cell.length_a   1.000
_cell.length_b   1.000
_cell.length_c   1.000
_cell.angle_alpha   90.00
_cell.angle_beta   90.00
_cell.angle_gamma   90.00
#
_symmetry.space_group_name_H-M   'P 1'
#
loop_
_entity.id
_entity.type
_entity.pdbx_description
1 polymer ?
#
loop_
_entity_poly.entity_id
_entity_poly.type
_entity_poly.pdbx_seq_one_letter_code
_entity_poly.pdbx_strand_id
1 'polypeptide(L)'
;MHSESDLTMDLINALETLKRSHWRPEVDLPVTPSEMTLLLCLHHHCVQRWTGMQPSELGERLQIARPTVTSLVNALEARGFVRRRQGTPDRRAVLVELTSEGRQLVEEGRCMFEEHMRRLVEFLGAEDARELIRLIRRVQQFSEMRKPKCGN
;
A
#
# COMPACT_ATOMS: atom_id res chain seq x y z
N MET A 1 -29.37 8.52 25.76
CA MET A 1 -28.78 9.45 24.77
C MET A 1 -27.28 9.16 24.81
N HIS A 2 -26.79 8.21 24.00
CA HIS A 2 -25.37 7.88 23.96
C HIS A 2 -24.64 9.10 23.39
N SER A 3 -23.73 9.70 24.16
CA SER A 3 -23.12 10.96 23.77
C SER A 3 -22.15 10.72 22.60
N GLU A 4 -21.97 11.69 21.71
CA GLU A 4 -20.99 11.60 20.62
C GLU A 4 -19.55 11.31 21.14
N SER A 5 -19.28 11.63 22.41
CA SER A 5 -18.02 11.32 23.10
C SER A 5 -17.83 9.80 23.32
N ASP A 6 -18.90 9.06 23.60
CA ASP A 6 -18.82 7.62 23.86
C ASP A 6 -18.49 6.86 22.57
N LEU A 7 -19.17 7.22 21.46
CA LEU A 7 -18.88 6.66 20.14
C LEU A 7 -17.47 6.98 19.64
N THR A 8 -16.96 8.17 19.98
CA THR A 8 -15.58 8.55 19.64
C THR A 8 -14.57 7.65 20.33
N MET A 9 -14.76 7.39 21.63
CA MET A 9 -13.87 6.51 22.40
C MET A 9 -13.98 5.06 21.95
N ASP A 10 -15.19 4.56 21.66
CA ASP A 10 -15.39 3.22 21.12
C ASP A 10 -14.67 3.03 19.78
N LEU A 11 -14.74 4.01 18.89
CA LEU A 11 -14.03 3.98 17.61
C LEU A 11 -12.51 3.99 17.80
N ILE A 12 -11.98 4.81 18.72
CA ILE A 12 -10.55 4.82 19.05
C ILE A 12 -10.11 3.45 19.55
N ASN A 13 -10.84 2.87 20.50
CA ASN A 13 -10.53 1.57 21.08
C ASN A 13 -10.59 0.45 20.03
N ALA A 14 -11.59 0.46 19.15
CA ALA A 14 -11.71 -0.49 18.05
C ALA A 14 -10.53 -0.39 17.07
N LEU A 15 -10.12 0.83 16.71
CA LEU A 15 -8.96 1.05 15.83
C LEU A 15 -7.64 0.62 16.48
N GLU A 16 -7.46 0.88 17.78
CA GLU A 16 -6.27 0.42 18.51
C GLU A 16 -6.22 -1.10 18.61
N THR A 17 -7.35 -1.72 18.93
CA THR A 17 -7.48 -3.18 19.02
C THR A 17 -7.21 -3.82 17.67
N LEU A 18 -7.75 -3.26 16.59
CA LEU A 18 -7.47 -3.70 15.23
C LEU A 18 -5.98 -3.57 14.90
N LYS A 19 -5.34 -2.43 15.21
CA LYS A 19 -3.89 -2.24 14.98
C LYS A 19 -3.00 -3.22 15.75
N ARG A 20 -3.41 -3.57 16.98
CA ARG A 20 -2.67 -4.53 17.84
C ARG A 20 -2.96 -5.98 17.48
N SER A 21 -4.14 -6.25 16.92
CA SER A 21 -4.44 -7.56 16.34
C SER A 21 -3.62 -7.75 15.07
N HIS A 22 -3.11 -8.96 14.83
CA HIS A 22 -2.46 -9.34 13.57
C HIS A 22 -3.50 -9.47 12.45
N TRP A 23 -4.35 -8.45 12.25
CA TRP A 23 -5.40 -8.44 11.23
C TRP A 23 -4.81 -8.50 9.82
N ARG A 24 -3.56 -8.08 9.66
CA ARG A 24 -2.77 -8.33 8.46
C ARG A 24 -2.35 -9.80 8.46
N PRO A 25 -2.41 -10.48 7.30
CA PRO A 25 -1.90 -11.83 7.24
C PRO A 25 -0.44 -11.85 7.68
N GLU A 26 -0.06 -12.88 8.42
CA GLU A 26 1.34 -13.19 8.63
C GLU A 26 1.86 -13.71 7.29
N VAL A 27 2.61 -12.84 6.61
CA VAL A 27 3.13 -13.08 5.28
C VAL A 27 4.61 -13.35 5.46
N ASP A 28 5.01 -14.62 5.41
CA ASP A 28 6.41 -15.04 5.42
C ASP A 28 7.03 -14.77 4.04
N LEU A 29 7.09 -13.49 3.70
CA LEU A 29 7.82 -13.02 2.55
C LEU A 29 9.08 -12.33 3.04
N PRO A 30 10.16 -12.36 2.25
CA PRO A 30 11.41 -11.81 2.71
C PRO A 30 11.35 -10.27 2.75
N VAL A 31 10.22 -9.60 2.51
CA VAL A 31 10.08 -8.14 2.47
C VAL A 31 9.20 -7.61 3.60
N THR A 32 9.52 -6.42 4.07
CA THR A 32 8.69 -5.69 5.03
C THR A 32 7.37 -5.22 4.40
N PRO A 33 6.34 -4.89 5.20
CA PRO A 33 5.08 -4.35 4.67
C PRO A 33 5.24 -3.08 3.82
N SER A 34 6.19 -2.20 4.18
CA SER A 34 6.48 -0.98 3.43
C SER A 34 7.14 -1.26 2.08
N GLU A 35 8.08 -2.22 2.04
CA GLU A 35 8.69 -2.70 0.80
C GLU A 35 7.63 -3.35 -0.10
N MET A 36 6.78 -4.22 0.45
CA MET A 36 5.67 -4.83 -0.30
C MET A 36 4.72 -3.78 -0.88
N THR A 37 4.37 -2.75 -0.11
CA THR A 37 3.52 -1.65 -0.58
C THR A 37 4.16 -0.91 -1.76
N LEU A 38 5.47 -0.68 -1.71
CA LEU A 38 6.23 -0.07 -2.80
C LEU A 38 6.26 -0.97 -4.05
N LEU A 39 6.50 -2.27 -3.89
CA LEU A 39 6.50 -3.23 -5.00
C LEU A 39 5.12 -3.32 -5.68
N LEU A 40 4.02 -3.35 -4.90
CA LEU A 40 2.66 -3.31 -5.41
C LEU A 40 2.36 -2.03 -6.21
N CYS A 41 2.84 -0.88 -5.72
CA CYS A 41 2.71 0.40 -6.42
C CYS A 41 3.41 0.38 -7.79
N LEU A 42 4.63 -0.18 -7.85
CA LEU A 42 5.36 -0.39 -9.11
C LEU A 42 4.62 -1.37 -10.04
N HIS A 43 4.13 -2.48 -9.51
CA HIS A 43 3.41 -3.49 -10.29
C HIS A 43 2.17 -2.89 -10.98
N HIS A 44 1.30 -2.20 -10.23
CA HIS A 44 0.12 -1.55 -10.79
C HIS A 44 0.45 -0.51 -11.86
N HIS A 45 1.56 0.23 -11.71
CA HIS A 45 1.99 1.19 -12.71
C HIS A 45 2.53 0.52 -13.99
N CYS A 46 3.37 -0.51 -13.85
CA CYS A 46 3.95 -1.25 -14.97
C CYS A 46 2.87 -1.92 -15.82
N VAL A 47 1.81 -2.47 -15.21
CA VAL A 47 0.67 -3.06 -15.94
C VAL A 47 -0.04 -2.00 -16.79
N GLN A 48 -0.11 -0.76 -16.33
CA GLN A 48 -0.83 0.32 -17.03
C GLN A 48 0.01 1.05 -18.09
N ARG A 49 1.33 1.19 -17.88
CA ARG A 49 2.19 2.06 -18.69
C ARG A 49 3.40 1.38 -19.32
N TRP A 50 3.67 0.12 -18.99
CA TRP A 50 4.81 -0.66 -19.50
C TRP A 50 6.19 0.02 -19.29
N THR A 51 6.28 0.93 -18.30
CA THR A 51 7.49 1.69 -17.95
C THR A 51 7.71 1.72 -16.44
N GLY A 52 8.95 1.89 -15.99
CA GLY A 52 9.26 2.17 -14.59
C GLY A 52 8.77 3.51 -14.07
N MET A 53 8.89 3.71 -12.76
CA MET A 53 8.42 4.90 -12.06
C MET A 53 9.58 5.70 -11.46
N GLN A 54 9.50 7.02 -11.47
CA GLN A 54 10.49 7.85 -10.79
C GLN A 54 10.36 7.74 -9.25
N PRO A 55 11.46 7.84 -8.49
CA PRO A 55 11.40 7.88 -7.02
C PRO A 55 10.54 9.02 -6.45
N SER A 56 10.46 10.16 -7.14
CA SER A 56 9.56 11.27 -6.78
C SER A 56 8.10 10.86 -6.87
N GLU A 57 7.69 10.24 -7.98
CA GLU A 57 6.32 9.76 -8.18
C GLU A 57 5.98 8.62 -7.19
N LEU A 58 6.93 7.75 -6.86
CA LEU A 58 6.75 6.76 -5.79
C LEU A 58 6.43 7.42 -4.45
N GLY A 59 7.17 8.47 -4.06
CA GLY A 59 6.92 9.19 -2.82
C GLY A 59 5.55 9.85 -2.78
N GLU A 60 5.13 10.45 -3.90
CA GLU A 60 3.81 11.07 -4.03
C GLU A 60 2.68 10.04 -3.94
N ARG A 61 2.78 8.92 -4.66
CA ARG A 61 1.75 7.87 -4.63
C ARG A 61 1.65 7.17 -3.30
N LEU A 62 2.79 6.90 -2.66
CA LEU A 62 2.87 6.22 -1.37
C LEU A 62 2.67 7.17 -0.19
N GLN A 63 2.63 8.49 -0.43
CA GLN A 63 2.53 9.54 0.60
C GLN A 63 3.64 9.42 1.66
N ILE A 64 4.87 9.10 1.22
CA ILE A 64 6.06 9.00 2.06
C ILE A 64 7.17 9.93 1.57
N ALA A 65 8.06 10.32 2.47
CA ALA A 65 9.16 11.23 2.15
C ALA A 65 10.18 10.60 1.19
N ARG A 66 10.81 11.43 0.35
CA ARG A 66 11.83 11.00 -0.63
C ARG A 66 12.97 10.19 -0.01
N PRO A 67 13.54 10.53 1.17
CA PRO A 67 14.60 9.72 1.79
C PRO A 67 14.14 8.29 2.13
N THR A 68 12.87 8.14 2.53
CA THR A 68 12.26 6.83 2.81
C THR A 68 12.14 6.03 1.52
N VAL A 69 11.67 6.63 0.43
CA VAL A 69 11.61 5.98 -0.89
C VAL A 69 13.00 5.51 -1.31
N THR A 70 14.01 6.37 -1.25
CA THR A 70 15.38 6.01 -1.64
C THR A 70 15.91 4.83 -0.82
N SER A 71 15.67 4.84 0.49
CA SER A 71 16.11 3.74 1.38
C SER A 71 15.43 2.42 1.03
N LEU A 72 14.10 2.44 0.80
CA LEU A 72 13.35 1.25 0.39
C LEU A 72 13.82 0.72 -0.96
N VAL A 73 14.01 1.60 -1.95
CA VAL A 73 14.47 1.19 -3.29
C VAL A 73 15.89 0.62 -3.21
N ASN A 74 16.78 1.20 -2.40
CA ASN A 74 18.14 0.66 -2.21
C ASN A 74 18.12 -0.76 -1.62
N ALA A 75 17.31 -0.98 -0.57
CA ALA A 75 17.17 -2.29 0.05
C ALA A 75 16.61 -3.34 -0.93
N LEU A 76 15.58 -2.96 -1.70
CA LEU A 76 14.96 -3.84 -2.69
C LEU A 76 15.88 -4.11 -3.89
N GLU A 77 16.70 -3.14 -4.30
CA GLU A 77 17.65 -3.29 -5.40
C GLU A 77 18.82 -4.18 -4.99
N ALA A 78 19.37 -4.00 -3.79
CA ALA A 78 20.43 -4.84 -3.25
C ALA A 78 20.02 -6.33 -3.16
N ARG A 79 18.71 -6.58 -3.05
CA ARG A 79 18.11 -7.91 -2.98
C ARG A 79 17.57 -8.41 -4.32
N GLY A 80 17.70 -7.62 -5.39
CA GLY A 80 17.34 -8.02 -6.75
C GLY A 80 15.85 -7.97 -7.09
N PHE A 81 14.99 -7.34 -6.27
CA PHE A 81 13.55 -7.23 -6.58
C PHE A 81 13.20 -6.02 -7.46
N VAL A 82 14.04 -4.99 -7.43
CA VAL A 82 13.91 -3.83 -8.31
C VAL A 82 15.26 -3.53 -8.97
N ARG A 83 15.21 -2.77 -10.06
CA ARG A 83 16.38 -2.22 -10.72
C ARG A 83 16.15 -0.78 -11.12
N ARG A 84 17.21 0.01 -11.14
CA ARG A 84 17.21 1.36 -11.71
C ARG A 84 17.61 1.34 -13.18
N ARG A 85 16.84 2.03 -14.02
CA ARG A 85 17.14 2.25 -15.44
C ARG A 85 17.21 3.74 -15.71
N GLN A 86 18.23 4.19 -16.44
CA GLN A 86 18.24 5.56 -16.95
C GLN A 86 17.11 5.72 -17.96
N GLY A 87 16.30 6.78 -17.82
CA GLY A 87 15.30 7.14 -18.82
C GLY A 87 15.92 7.42 -20.19
N THR A 88 15.07 7.53 -21.22
CA THR A 88 15.47 7.94 -22.57
C THR A 88 16.22 9.28 -22.56
N PRO A 89 17.02 9.61 -23.60
CA PRO A 89 17.90 10.79 -23.61
C PRO A 89 17.23 12.13 -23.25
N ASP A 90 15.93 12.25 -23.51
CA ASP A 90 15.11 13.44 -23.27
C ASP A 90 14.55 13.53 -21.81
N ARG A 91 14.65 12.44 -21.05
CA ARG A 91 14.28 12.37 -19.63
C ARG A 91 15.43 11.74 -18.85
N ARG A 92 16.39 12.56 -18.42
CA ARG A 92 17.52 12.19 -17.53
C ARG A 92 17.11 11.60 -16.17
N ALA A 93 15.84 11.29 -15.97
CA ALA A 93 15.34 10.76 -14.71
C ALA A 93 15.61 9.26 -14.59
N VAL A 94 16.03 8.86 -13.40
CA VAL A 94 16.18 7.45 -13.02
C VAL A 94 14.78 6.86 -12.79
N LEU A 95 14.48 5.77 -13.48
CA LEU A 95 13.26 4.99 -13.30
C LEU A 95 13.57 3.75 -12.47
N VAL A 96 12.65 3.40 -11.58
CA VAL A 96 12.65 2.16 -10.79
C VAL A 96 11.67 1.18 -11.43
N GLU A 97 12.13 -0.03 -11.70
CA GLU A 97 11.35 -1.10 -12.33
C GLU A 97 11.44 -2.38 -11.51
N LEU A 98 10.36 -3.17 -11.50
CA LEU A 98 10.40 -4.54 -10.97
C LEU A 98 11.28 -5.42 -11.86
N THR A 99 12.10 -6.25 -11.22
CA THR A 99 12.73 -7.40 -11.88
C THR A 99 11.71 -8.53 -12.07
N SER A 100 12.13 -9.66 -12.64
CA SER A 100 11.25 -10.82 -12.77
C SER A 100 10.95 -11.43 -11.40
N GLU A 101 11.97 -11.47 -10.54
CA GLU A 101 11.91 -11.91 -9.15
C GLU A 101 10.99 -10.98 -8.34
N GLY A 102 11.10 -9.65 -8.53
CA GLY A 102 10.21 -8.69 -7.88
C GLY A 102 8.75 -8.83 -8.34
N ARG A 103 8.51 -9.15 -9.61
CA ARG A 103 7.15 -9.43 -10.11
C ARG A 103 6.56 -10.70 -9.49
N GLN A 104 7.35 -11.76 -9.40
CA GLN A 104 6.91 -13.01 -8.77
C GLN A 104 6.57 -12.79 -7.30
N LEU A 105 7.44 -12.08 -6.57
CA LEU A 105 7.22 -11.78 -5.15
C LEU A 105 5.92 -10.99 -4.91
N VAL A 106 5.61 -10.02 -5.78
CA VAL A 106 4.35 -9.28 -5.69
C VAL A 106 3.15 -10.20 -5.89
N GLU A 107 3.23 -11.11 -6.85
CA GLU A 107 2.13 -12.03 -7.14
C GLU A 107 1.90 -13.01 -5.98
N GLU A 108 2.97 -13.54 -5.39
CA GLU A 108 2.90 -14.37 -4.17
C GLU A 108 2.23 -13.60 -3.02
N GLY A 109 2.67 -12.36 -2.76
CA GLY A 109 2.06 -11.51 -1.74
C GLY A 109 0.59 -11.17 -2.02
N ARG A 110 0.23 -10.94 -3.29
CA ARG A 110 -1.16 -10.69 -3.72
C ARG A 110 -2.04 -11.91 -3.45
N CYS A 111 -1.59 -13.10 -3.86
CA CYS A 111 -2.34 -14.34 -3.63
C CYS A 111 -2.56 -14.63 -2.14
N MET A 112 -1.53 -14.45 -1.30
CA MET A 112 -1.64 -14.63 0.15
C MET A 112 -2.62 -13.62 0.77
N PHE A 113 -2.56 -12.36 0.34
CA PHE A 113 -3.46 -11.33 0.83
C PHE A 113 -4.91 -11.59 0.40
N GLU A 114 -5.13 -12.01 -0.85
CA GLU A 114 -6.46 -12.35 -1.36
C GLU A 114 -7.08 -13.54 -0.64
N GLU A 115 -6.29 -14.58 -0.35
CA GLU A 115 -6.74 -15.72 0.44
C GLU A 115 -7.13 -15.30 1.86
N HIS A 116 -6.34 -14.46 2.51
CA HIS A 116 -6.68 -13.92 3.83
C HIS A 116 -7.95 -13.06 3.81
N MET A 117 -8.10 -12.18 2.81
CA MET A 117 -9.31 -11.39 2.63
C MET A 117 -10.54 -12.25 2.34
N ARG A 118 -10.39 -13.34 1.59
CA ARG A 118 -11.47 -14.30 1.34
C ARG A 118 -11.96 -14.93 2.65
N ARG A 119 -11.05 -15.41 3.50
CA ARG A 119 -11.38 -15.95 4.83
C ARG A 119 -12.05 -14.93 5.73
N LEU A 120 -11.61 -13.67 5.68
CA LEU A 120 -12.27 -12.59 6.42
C LEU A 120 -13.70 -12.35 5.93
N VAL A 121 -13.93 -12.34 4.61
CA VAL A 121 -15.27 -12.21 4.03
C VAL A 121 -16.16 -13.39 4.42
N GLU A 122 -15.63 -14.61 4.42
CA GLU A 122 -16.34 -15.81 4.86
C GLU A 122 -16.71 -15.73 6.35
N PHE A 123 -15.79 -15.28 7.20
CA PHE A 123 -16.01 -15.13 8.64
C PHE A 123 -17.05 -14.06 8.97
N LEU A 124 -17.01 -12.90 8.30
CA LEU A 124 -17.98 -11.81 8.49
C LEU A 124 -19.34 -12.12 7.86
N GLY A 125 -19.35 -12.92 6.79
CA GLY A 125 -20.53 -13.05 5.93
C GLY A 125 -20.72 -11.86 4.99
N ALA A 126 -21.55 -12.05 3.97
CA ALA A 126 -21.66 -11.11 2.85
C ALA A 126 -22.27 -9.75 3.22
N GLU A 127 -23.13 -9.67 4.23
CA GLU A 127 -23.77 -8.42 4.67
C GLU A 127 -22.76 -7.52 5.39
N ASP A 128 -22.15 -8.02 6.46
CA ASP A 128 -21.16 -7.27 7.25
C ASP A 128 -19.93 -6.91 6.41
N ALA A 129 -19.48 -7.80 5.51
CA ALA A 129 -18.40 -7.49 4.59
C ALA A 129 -18.74 -6.31 3.65
N ARG A 130 -19.97 -6.26 3.11
CA ARG A 130 -20.42 -5.13 2.26
C ARG A 130 -20.51 -3.84 3.07
N GLU A 131 -21.00 -3.92 4.29
CA GLU A 131 -21.11 -2.77 5.17
C GLU A 131 -19.73 -2.23 5.58
N LEU A 132 -18.78 -3.11 5.93
CA LEU A 132 -17.41 -2.75 6.22
C LEU A 132 -16.74 -2.05 5.02
N ILE A 133 -16.91 -2.57 3.80
CA ILE A 133 -16.41 -1.93 2.57
C ILE A 133 -17.00 -0.52 2.42
N ARG A 134 -18.31 -0.34 2.66
CA ARG A 134 -18.97 0.95 2.59
C ARG A 134 -18.40 1.94 3.62
N LEU A 135 -18.20 1.50 4.85
CA LEU A 135 -17.67 2.33 5.94
C LEU A 135 -16.21 2.72 5.70
N ILE A 136 -15.35 1.79 5.27
CA ILE A 136 -13.95 2.08 4.91
C ILE A 136 -13.88 3.16 3.82
N ARG A 137 -14.71 3.06 2.77
CA ARG A 137 -14.76 4.08 1.71
C ARG A 137 -15.17 5.45 2.23
N ARG A 138 -16.11 5.54 3.18
CA ARG A 138 -16.48 6.81 3.83
C ARG A 138 -15.33 7.40 4.66
N VAL A 139 -14.58 6.56 5.36
CA VAL A 139 -13.38 7.00 6.10
C VAL A 139 -12.30 7.52 5.15
N GLN A 140 -12.09 6.86 4.00
CA GLN A 140 -11.18 7.34 2.96
C GLN A 140 -11.58 8.73 2.44
N GLN A 141 -12.86 8.93 2.12
CA GLN A 141 -13.39 10.24 1.69
C GLN A 141 -13.16 11.33 2.75
N PHE A 142 -13.37 11.02 4.03
CA PHE A 142 -13.08 11.95 5.12
C PHE A 142 -11.60 12.33 5.19
N SER A 143 -10.69 11.38 4.95
CA SER A 143 -9.25 11.66 4.92
C SER A 143 -8.85 12.55 3.74
N GLU A 144 -9.48 12.39 2.58
CA GLU A 144 -9.23 13.22 1.40
C GLU A 144 -9.70 14.66 1.60
N MET A 145 -10.84 14.87 2.27
CA MET A 145 -11.33 16.21 2.64
C MET A 145 -10.36 16.98 3.53
N ARG A 146 -9.52 16.28 4.31
CA ARG A 146 -8.56 16.88 5.25
C ARG A 146 -7.18 17.15 4.65
N LYS A 147 -6.86 16.67 3.45
CA LYS A 147 -5.59 17.03 2.81
C LYS A 147 -5.65 18.52 2.45
N PRO A 148 -4.78 19.39 3.00
CA PRO A 148 -4.64 20.72 2.43
C PRO A 148 -4.25 20.53 0.95
N LYS A 149 -4.86 21.31 0.06
CA LYS A 149 -4.36 21.43 -1.31
C LYS A 149 -2.94 21.99 -1.20
N CYS A 150 -1.92 21.12 -1.16
CA CYS A 150 -0.54 21.56 -1.33
C CYS A 150 -0.47 22.26 -2.68
N GLY A 151 0.00 23.50 -2.63
CA GLY A 151 -0.20 24.55 -3.62
C GLY A 151 0.45 24.33 -4.99
N ASN A 152 0.06 25.22 -5.91
CA ASN A 152 0.95 25.73 -6.95
C ASN A 152 2.17 26.41 -6.30
#